data_AF-A0AAE0Z7I8-F1
#
_entry.id   AF-A0AAE0Z7I8-F1
#
_cell.length_a   1.000
_cell.length_b   1.000
_cell.length_c   1.000
_cell.angle_alpha   90.00
_cell.angle_beta   90.00
_cell.angle_gamma   90.00
#
_symmetry.space_group_name_H-M   'P 1'
#
loop_
_entity.id
_entity.type
_entity.pdbx_description
1 polymer ?
#
loop_
_entity_poly.entity_id
_entity_poly.type
_entity_poly.pdbx_seq_one_letter_code
_entity_poly.pdbx_strand_id
1 'polypeptide(L)'
;MKWSSLNLSPSLRQSTTRDKGVSNNVFCLRQSTIPDKGVSNVLCMRQSIILDKGVSNSVLRMRQSTIPDKGVSNSVLRMRQSTIPDKGVSNSVLRMRQSTIPDKGVSNSVLRMRQSTIPEKGVSNSVLRMRQSTIPHKGVSNSVLCMRQSTISDKGVSNSVLRMRQSTIPDKGVSNSVLRMRQSTIPDKGVSNSVLRMRQSTIPDKGVSNSVLRMRQSTIPDKGMRQSTIPDKGVSNNVLCLRHSIIPDKGVK
;
A
#
# COMPACT_ATOMS: atom_id res chain seq x y z
N MET A 1 -35.21 -32.41 -10.35
CA MET A 1 -35.88 -31.56 -9.33
C MET A 1 -34.94 -31.47 -8.13
N LYS A 2 -34.70 -30.38 -7.42
CA LYS A 2 -34.96 -28.94 -7.54
C LYS A 2 -34.00 -28.35 -6.49
N TRP A 3 -33.27 -27.30 -6.83
CA TRP A 3 -32.40 -26.60 -5.87
C TRP A 3 -33.27 -25.90 -4.82
N SER A 4 -33.04 -26.18 -3.54
CA SER A 4 -33.76 -25.52 -2.43
C SER A 4 -33.15 -24.15 -2.15
N SER A 5 -33.99 -23.12 -2.31
CA SER A 5 -33.68 -21.70 -2.16
C SER A 5 -33.37 -21.32 -0.71
N LEU A 6 -32.15 -20.84 -0.47
CA LEU A 6 -31.81 -20.09 0.74
C LEU A 6 -32.51 -18.72 0.69
N ASN A 7 -33.30 -18.42 1.71
CA ASN A 7 -34.05 -17.18 1.88
C ASN A 7 -33.13 -15.94 1.88
N LEU A 8 -33.13 -15.20 0.76
CA LEU A 8 -32.61 -13.83 0.68
C LEU A 8 -33.70 -12.83 1.11
N SER A 9 -33.47 -12.09 2.19
CA SER A 9 -34.28 -10.95 2.64
C SER A 9 -34.26 -9.79 1.61
N PRO A 10 -35.26 -8.87 1.63
CA PRO A 10 -35.64 -8.09 0.45
C PRO A 10 -34.60 -7.02 0.08
N SER A 11 -34.21 -6.98 -1.19
CA SER A 11 -33.46 -5.87 -1.74
C SER A 11 -34.37 -4.64 -1.82
N LEU A 12 -34.24 -3.68 -0.89
CA LEU A 12 -34.93 -2.40 -1.02
C LEU A 12 -34.35 -1.64 -2.22
N ARG A 13 -35.19 -1.44 -3.24
CA ARG A 13 -34.78 -1.01 -4.57
C ARG A 13 -34.61 0.50 -4.68
N GLN A 14 -35.33 1.27 -3.85
CA GLN A 14 -35.26 2.72 -3.64
C GLN A 14 -35.87 3.01 -2.26
N SER A 15 -35.14 3.62 -1.33
CA SER A 15 -35.69 4.04 -0.03
C SER A 15 -34.80 5.08 0.64
N THR A 16 -35.40 6.17 1.11
CA THR A 16 -34.90 6.97 2.23
C THR A 16 -35.30 6.25 3.50
N THR A 17 -34.45 5.34 3.99
CA THR A 17 -34.73 4.67 5.27
C THR A 17 -34.51 5.66 6.42
N ARG A 18 -35.61 6.19 6.97
CA ARG A 18 -35.69 6.64 8.37
C ARG A 18 -36.16 5.44 9.18
N ASP A 19 -35.25 4.60 9.64
CA ASP A 19 -35.67 3.61 10.63
C ASP A 19 -34.63 3.51 11.73
N LYS A 20 -35.08 3.83 12.95
CA LYS A 20 -34.28 3.77 14.16
C LYS A 20 -34.21 2.31 14.58
N GLY A 21 -33.06 1.68 14.30
CA GLY A 21 -32.65 0.42 14.90
C GLY A 21 -33.56 -0.77 14.55
N VAL A 22 -33.24 -1.46 13.45
CA VAL A 22 -33.73 -2.81 13.21
C VAL A 22 -32.55 -3.78 13.24
N SER A 23 -32.63 -4.73 14.15
CA SER A 23 -31.70 -5.84 14.36
C SER A 23 -31.73 -6.85 13.20
N ASN A 24 -31.36 -6.42 11.99
CA ASN A 24 -31.13 -7.30 10.84
C ASN A 24 -29.65 -7.33 10.46
N ASN A 25 -29.07 -8.53 10.42
CA ASN A 25 -27.63 -8.78 10.30
C ASN A 25 -27.01 -8.38 8.94
N VAL A 26 -27.81 -8.18 7.88
CA VAL A 26 -27.30 -7.80 6.55
C VAL A 26 -28.27 -6.83 5.88
N PHE A 27 -27.76 -5.68 5.42
CA PHE A 27 -28.53 -4.67 4.71
C PHE A 27 -27.92 -4.37 3.34
N CYS A 28 -28.73 -4.37 2.29
CA CYS A 28 -28.30 -4.14 0.90
C CYS A 28 -29.11 -3.02 0.27
N LEU A 29 -28.47 -1.87 0.08
CA LEU A 29 -29.07 -0.68 -0.49
C LEU A 29 -28.64 -0.45 -1.93
N ARG A 30 -29.60 0.01 -2.73
CA ARG A 30 -29.38 0.43 -4.11
C ARG A 30 -30.02 1.79 -4.32
N GLN A 31 -29.29 2.73 -4.91
CA GLN A 31 -29.81 4.07 -5.26
C GLN A 31 -30.47 4.74 -4.05
N SER A 32 -29.69 4.90 -2.99
CA SER A 32 -30.22 5.34 -1.69
C SER A 32 -29.37 6.46 -1.13
N THR A 33 -30.04 7.41 -0.48
CA THR A 33 -29.41 8.41 0.36
C THR A 33 -29.72 8.02 1.80
N ILE A 34 -28.69 7.68 2.58
CA ILE A 34 -28.84 7.30 3.99
C ILE A 34 -28.53 8.53 4.84
N PRO A 35 -29.54 9.11 5.52
CA PRO A 35 -29.34 10.29 6.35
C PRO A 35 -28.87 9.97 7.78
N ASP A 36 -29.00 8.72 8.26
CA ASP A 36 -28.85 8.41 9.68
C ASP A 36 -28.05 7.11 9.96
N LYS A 37 -27.63 6.96 11.22
CA LYS A 37 -26.78 5.87 11.75
C LYS A 37 -27.49 4.53 11.70
N GLY A 38 -27.21 3.75 10.66
CA GLY A 38 -27.49 2.31 10.65
C GLY A 38 -26.31 1.51 11.18
N VAL A 39 -26.37 1.08 12.46
CA VAL A 39 -25.43 0.05 12.95
C VAL A 39 -25.89 -1.31 12.41
N SER A 40 -25.48 -1.63 11.20
CA SER A 40 -25.68 -2.97 10.61
C SER A 40 -24.43 -3.82 10.82
N ASN A 41 -24.59 -5.12 11.06
CA ASN A 41 -23.46 -6.04 11.10
C ASN A 41 -22.78 -6.11 9.71
N VAL A 42 -23.59 -6.22 8.64
CA VAL A 42 -23.13 -6.12 7.25
C VAL A 42 -23.95 -5.08 6.49
N LEU A 43 -23.29 -4.11 5.87
CA LEU A 43 -23.89 -3.10 5.00
C LEU A 43 -23.30 -3.19 3.58
N CYS A 44 -24.16 -3.34 2.58
CA CYS A 44 -23.81 -3.33 1.16
C CYS A 44 -24.52 -2.17 0.47
N MET A 45 -23.78 -1.38 -0.28
CA MET A 45 -24.29 -0.22 -0.99
C MET A 45 -23.91 -0.24 -2.46
N ARG A 46 -24.86 0.17 -3.30
CA ARG A 46 -24.66 0.35 -4.73
C ARG A 46 -25.30 1.66 -5.21
N GLN A 47 -24.49 2.54 -5.80
CA GLN A 47 -24.97 3.84 -6.30
C GLN A 47 -25.64 4.65 -5.18
N SER A 48 -25.02 4.67 -4.00
CA SER A 48 -25.61 5.24 -2.79
C SER A 48 -24.69 6.30 -2.18
N ILE A 49 -25.29 7.21 -1.43
CA ILE A 49 -24.59 8.25 -0.68
C ILE A 49 -25.00 8.11 0.79
N ILE A 50 -24.03 8.01 1.69
CA ILE A 50 -24.28 8.16 3.14
C ILE A 50 -23.98 9.61 3.47
N LEU A 51 -24.86 10.37 4.09
CA LEU A 51 -24.61 11.79 4.40
C LEU A 51 -24.08 12.02 5.84
N ASP A 52 -24.03 10.98 6.67
CA ASP A 52 -23.76 11.13 8.11
C ASP A 52 -22.27 11.07 8.49
N LYS A 53 -21.99 11.61 9.68
CA LYS A 53 -20.71 11.87 10.37
C LYS A 53 -19.96 10.63 10.88
N GLY A 54 -20.22 9.45 10.32
CA GLY A 54 -19.46 8.25 10.65
C GLY A 54 -20.16 6.94 10.31
N VAL A 55 -19.38 5.98 9.80
CA VAL A 55 -19.89 4.66 9.42
C VAL A 55 -19.12 3.58 10.17
N SER A 56 -19.86 2.82 10.99
CA SER A 56 -19.31 1.73 11.80
C SER A 56 -20.13 0.45 11.64
N ASN A 57 -19.54 -0.54 10.97
CA ASN A 57 -20.12 -1.85 10.70
C ASN A 57 -19.04 -2.94 10.85
N SER A 58 -19.42 -4.20 11.04
CA SER A 58 -18.43 -5.28 10.94
C SER A 58 -17.96 -5.46 9.50
N VAL A 59 -18.87 -5.36 8.53
CA VAL A 59 -18.54 -5.41 7.10
C VAL A 59 -19.27 -4.32 6.32
N LEU A 60 -18.51 -3.45 5.65
CA LEU A 60 -19.02 -2.46 4.70
C LEU A 60 -18.56 -2.78 3.27
N ARG A 61 -19.52 -2.85 2.33
CA ARG A 61 -19.25 -3.03 0.90
C ARG A 61 -19.87 -1.89 0.10
N MET A 62 -19.05 -1.22 -0.70
CA MET A 62 -19.46 -0.08 -1.52
C MET A 62 -19.16 -0.33 -2.99
N ARG A 63 -20.12 0.02 -3.86
CA ARG A 63 -19.95 0.01 -5.31
C ARG A 63 -20.57 1.25 -5.93
N GLN A 64 -19.77 2.09 -6.59
CA GLN A 64 -20.27 3.35 -7.18
C GLN A 64 -20.92 4.27 -6.13
N SER A 65 -20.42 4.22 -4.91
CA SER A 65 -20.98 4.93 -3.75
C SER A 65 -19.97 5.92 -3.17
N THR A 66 -20.48 6.93 -2.48
CA THR A 66 -19.70 7.99 -1.82
C THR A 66 -20.10 8.10 -0.34
N ILE A 67 -19.11 8.28 0.54
CA ILE A 67 -19.33 8.67 1.95
C ILE A 67 -18.57 10.00 2.13
N PRO A 68 -19.25 11.16 2.06
CA PRO A 68 -18.67 12.49 2.05
C PRO A 68 -18.22 13.01 3.42
N ASP A 69 -18.66 12.42 4.55
CA ASP A 69 -18.43 12.95 5.90
C ASP A 69 -17.63 11.99 6.80
N LYS A 70 -17.22 12.47 7.97
CA LYS A 70 -16.09 12.02 8.79
C LYS A 70 -16.11 10.55 9.23
N GLY A 71 -14.99 9.85 9.06
CA GLY A 71 -14.62 8.64 9.83
C GLY A 71 -15.28 7.34 9.39
N VAL A 72 -14.50 6.44 8.81
CA VAL A 72 -14.97 5.09 8.44
C VAL A 72 -14.20 4.02 9.21
N SER A 73 -14.92 3.34 10.11
CA SER A 73 -14.35 2.38 11.06
C SER A 73 -15.05 1.03 11.02
N ASN A 74 -14.46 0.03 10.36
CA ASN A 74 -15.05 -1.30 10.20
C ASN A 74 -14.04 -2.42 10.43
N SER A 75 -14.50 -3.64 10.72
CA SER A 75 -13.59 -4.80 10.66
C SER A 75 -13.16 -5.04 9.21
N VAL A 76 -14.09 -4.95 8.24
CA VAL A 76 -13.82 -5.11 6.82
C VAL A 76 -14.50 -4.04 5.98
N LEU A 77 -13.71 -3.26 5.24
CA LEU A 77 -14.18 -2.31 4.24
C LEU A 77 -13.77 -2.77 2.82
N ARG A 78 -14.75 -2.84 1.91
CA ARG A 78 -14.54 -3.12 0.48
C ARG A 78 -15.13 -2.01 -0.37
N MET A 79 -14.30 -1.38 -1.19
CA MET A 79 -14.69 -0.31 -2.10
C MET A 79 -14.42 -0.68 -3.56
N ARG A 80 -15.38 -0.37 -4.43
CA ARG A 80 -15.22 -0.48 -5.88
C ARG A 80 -15.82 0.73 -6.59
N GLN A 81 -15.02 1.48 -7.35
CA GLN A 81 -15.51 2.70 -8.03
C GLN A 81 -16.14 3.68 -7.03
N SER A 82 -15.52 3.82 -5.87
CA SER A 82 -16.07 4.53 -4.71
C SER A 82 -15.07 5.49 -4.12
N THR A 83 -15.59 6.53 -3.48
CA THR A 83 -14.80 7.62 -2.89
C THR A 83 -15.22 7.86 -1.43
N ILE A 84 -14.23 8.06 -0.56
CA ILE A 84 -14.41 8.53 0.81
C ILE A 84 -13.58 9.81 0.94
N PRO A 85 -14.18 11.01 0.76
CA PRO A 85 -13.47 12.27 0.69
C PRO A 85 -12.86 12.77 2.01
N ASP A 86 -13.42 12.41 3.16
CA ASP A 86 -13.15 13.07 4.44
C ASP A 86 -12.46 12.14 5.48
N LYS A 87 -12.07 12.72 6.61
CA LYS A 87 -11.06 12.28 7.59
C LYS A 87 -11.16 10.82 8.05
N GLY A 88 -10.04 10.10 7.95
CA GLY A 88 -9.69 8.93 8.75
C GLY A 88 -10.39 7.63 8.34
N VAL A 89 -9.60 6.67 7.84
CA VAL A 89 -10.09 5.33 7.51
C VAL A 89 -9.33 4.29 8.34
N SER A 90 -10.03 3.70 9.30
CA SER A 90 -9.46 2.80 10.31
C SER A 90 -10.16 1.44 10.29
N ASN A 91 -9.54 0.42 9.69
CA ASN A 91 -10.16 -0.91 9.59
C ASN A 91 -9.17 -2.03 9.87
N SER A 92 -9.64 -3.22 10.24
CA SER A 92 -8.75 -4.39 10.24
C SER A 92 -8.34 -4.74 8.80
N VAL A 93 -9.28 -4.69 7.86
CA VAL A 93 -9.03 -4.98 6.44
C VAL A 93 -9.70 -3.94 5.53
N LEU A 94 -8.89 -3.24 4.75
CA LEU A 94 -9.34 -2.34 3.68
C LEU A 94 -8.98 -2.90 2.30
N ARG A 95 -9.98 -3.02 1.42
CA ARG A 95 -9.80 -3.40 0.00
C ARG A 95 -10.38 -2.34 -0.93
N MET A 96 -9.56 -1.79 -1.80
CA MET A 96 -9.93 -0.77 -2.77
C MET A 96 -9.70 -1.24 -4.20
N ARG A 97 -10.65 -0.94 -5.09
CA ARG A 97 -10.52 -1.15 -6.53
C ARG A 97 -11.11 0.03 -7.31
N GLN A 98 -10.31 0.72 -8.11
CA GLN A 98 -10.78 1.90 -8.86
C GLN A 98 -11.38 2.95 -7.93
N SER A 99 -10.71 3.18 -6.80
CA SER A 99 -11.23 3.93 -5.66
C SER A 99 -10.21 4.91 -5.13
N THR A 100 -10.70 5.98 -4.53
CA THR A 100 -9.89 7.10 -4.01
C THR A 100 -10.28 7.40 -2.56
N ILE A 101 -9.28 7.61 -1.72
CA ILE A 101 -9.43 8.15 -0.35
C ILE A 101 -8.52 9.37 -0.27
N PRO A 102 -9.03 10.60 -0.47
CA PRO A 102 -8.20 11.76 -0.65
C PRO A 102 -7.59 12.36 0.62
N ASP A 103 -8.11 12.07 1.81
CA ASP A 103 -7.72 12.79 3.03
C ASP A 103 -6.92 11.94 4.05
N LYS A 104 -6.53 12.58 5.15
CA LYS A 104 -5.51 12.19 6.13
C LYS A 104 -5.78 10.86 6.83
N GLY A 105 -4.74 10.03 6.89
CA GLY A 105 -4.62 8.91 7.82
C GLY A 105 -5.37 7.66 7.39
N VAL A 106 -4.64 6.70 6.83
CA VAL A 106 -5.15 5.37 6.54
C VAL A 106 -4.41 4.37 7.42
N SER A 107 -5.11 3.88 8.45
CA SER A 107 -4.55 3.01 9.48
C SER A 107 -5.27 1.67 9.48
N ASN A 108 -4.65 0.62 8.95
CA ASN A 108 -5.29 -0.71 8.90
C ASN A 108 -4.31 -1.82 9.22
N SER A 109 -4.78 -2.98 9.68
CA SER A 109 -3.90 -4.16 9.73
C SER A 109 -3.51 -4.60 8.31
N VAL A 110 -4.47 -4.60 7.38
CA VAL A 110 -4.25 -4.98 5.97
C VAL A 110 -4.90 -3.99 5.02
N LEU A 111 -4.09 -3.37 4.16
CA LEU A 111 -4.53 -2.52 3.05
C LEU A 111 -4.20 -3.18 1.71
N ARG A 112 -5.21 -3.34 0.85
CA ARG A 112 -5.06 -3.83 -0.54
C ARG A 112 -5.64 -2.83 -1.53
N MET A 113 -4.81 -2.36 -2.46
CA MET A 113 -5.19 -1.41 -3.49
C MET A 113 -4.99 -1.97 -4.91
N ARG A 114 -5.94 -1.65 -5.79
CA ARG A 114 -5.89 -1.94 -7.22
C ARG A 114 -6.43 -0.76 -8.02
N GLN A 115 -5.64 -0.16 -8.91
CA GLN A 115 -6.12 0.99 -9.72
C GLN A 115 -6.66 2.10 -8.83
N SER A 116 -5.96 2.38 -7.75
CA SER A 116 -6.44 3.20 -6.64
C SER A 116 -5.38 4.17 -6.17
N THR A 117 -5.83 5.29 -5.60
CA THR A 117 -4.98 6.39 -5.17
C THR A 117 -5.33 6.79 -3.74
N ILE A 118 -4.31 7.01 -2.91
CA ILE A 118 -4.40 7.66 -1.61
C ILE A 118 -3.47 8.87 -1.68
N PRO A 119 -3.98 10.07 -2.05
CA PRO A 119 -3.13 11.23 -2.25
C PRO A 119 -2.50 11.77 -0.97
N GLU A 120 -3.15 11.73 0.20
CA GLU A 120 -2.67 12.43 1.41
C GLU A 120 -1.90 11.61 2.45
N LYS A 121 -1.51 12.29 3.54
CA LYS A 121 -0.47 11.92 4.51
C LYS A 121 -0.83 10.67 5.35
N GLY A 122 0.19 9.86 5.60
CA GLY A 122 0.22 8.85 6.66
C GLY A 122 -0.52 7.57 6.29
N VAL A 123 0.22 6.59 5.77
CA VAL A 123 -0.26 5.23 5.52
C VAL A 123 0.50 4.28 6.44
N SER A 124 -0.18 3.88 7.52
CA SER A 124 0.39 3.02 8.55
C SER A 124 -0.37 1.70 8.60
N ASN A 125 0.24 0.61 8.12
CA ASN A 125 -0.41 -0.69 8.13
C ASN A 125 0.55 -1.82 8.50
N SER A 126 0.05 -2.95 9.01
CA SER A 126 0.92 -4.13 9.12
C SER A 126 1.30 -4.66 7.73
N VAL A 127 0.32 -4.70 6.81
CA VAL A 127 0.52 -5.16 5.44
C VAL A 127 -0.12 -4.21 4.42
N LEU A 128 0.70 -3.67 3.53
CA LEU A 128 0.28 -2.89 2.37
C LEU A 128 0.57 -3.63 1.06
N ARG A 129 -0.47 -3.85 0.24
CA ARG A 129 -0.35 -4.43 -1.10
C ARG A 129 -0.94 -3.49 -2.15
N MET A 130 -0.13 -3.14 -3.14
CA MET A 130 -0.53 -2.25 -4.23
C MET A 130 -0.36 -2.89 -5.60
N ARG A 131 -1.31 -2.63 -6.51
CA ARG A 131 -1.18 -2.94 -7.93
C ARG A 131 -1.75 -1.80 -8.78
N GLN A 132 -0.96 -1.23 -9.71
CA GLN A 132 -1.44 -0.14 -10.56
C GLN A 132 -1.99 1.02 -9.71
N SER A 133 -1.24 1.40 -8.68
CA SER A 133 -1.72 2.26 -7.61
C SER A 133 -0.64 3.25 -7.21
N THR A 134 -1.07 4.40 -6.69
CA THR A 134 -0.20 5.53 -6.38
C THR A 134 -0.46 6.05 -4.97
N ILE A 135 0.62 6.35 -4.24
CA ILE A 135 0.61 7.11 -2.97
C ILE A 135 1.63 8.26 -3.14
N PRO A 136 1.21 9.52 -3.33
CA PRO A 136 2.09 10.64 -3.66
C PRO A 136 2.54 11.51 -2.46
N HIS A 137 2.14 11.23 -1.21
CA HIS A 137 2.48 12.06 -0.05
C HIS A 137 3.00 11.28 1.17
N LYS A 138 3.41 12.06 2.20
CA LYS A 138 4.34 11.73 3.29
C LYS A 138 3.91 10.57 4.22
N GLY A 139 4.85 9.67 4.52
CA GLY A 139 4.90 8.65 5.56
C GLY A 139 4.24 7.32 5.19
N VAL A 140 5.03 6.33 4.81
CA VAL A 140 4.62 4.94 4.56
C VAL A 140 5.43 4.04 5.48
N SER A 141 4.78 3.62 6.56
CA SER A 141 5.34 2.76 7.59
C SER A 141 4.56 1.46 7.66
N ASN A 142 5.16 0.34 7.27
CA ASN A 142 4.49 -0.96 7.34
C ASN A 142 5.42 -2.08 7.77
N SER A 143 4.89 -3.18 8.31
CA SER A 143 5.74 -4.39 8.47
C SER A 143 6.08 -4.98 7.10
N VAL A 144 5.10 -5.05 6.20
CA VAL A 144 5.27 -5.58 4.84
C VAL A 144 4.64 -4.66 3.79
N LEU A 145 5.46 -4.24 2.83
CA LEU A 145 5.05 -3.49 1.65
C LEU A 145 5.32 -4.29 0.37
N CYS A 146 4.27 -4.54 -0.40
CA CYS A 146 4.32 -5.19 -1.70
C CYS A 146 3.76 -4.31 -2.81
N MET A 147 4.55 -4.03 -3.84
CA MET A 147 4.17 -3.19 -4.97
C MET A 147 4.33 -3.90 -6.31
N ARG A 148 3.38 -3.65 -7.21
CA ARG A 148 3.44 -4.08 -8.61
C ARG A 148 2.88 -3.01 -9.53
N GLN A 149 3.67 -2.50 -10.49
CA GLN A 149 3.20 -1.44 -11.41
C GLN A 149 2.67 -0.24 -10.62
N SER A 150 3.38 0.14 -9.57
CA SER A 150 2.91 1.11 -8.58
C SER A 150 4.02 2.09 -8.21
N THR A 151 3.60 3.26 -7.75
CA THR A 151 4.48 4.36 -7.36
C THR A 151 4.16 4.81 -5.93
N ILE A 152 5.20 5.01 -5.12
CA ILE A 152 5.10 5.72 -3.83
C ILE A 152 6.06 6.90 -3.88
N SER A 153 5.54 8.12 -3.99
CA SER A 153 6.33 9.35 -3.79
C SER A 153 6.17 9.77 -2.34
N ASP A 154 7.10 9.33 -1.50
CA ASP A 154 7.09 9.61 -0.07
C ASP A 154 8.49 9.92 0.46
N LYS A 155 8.61 11.01 1.23
CA LYS A 155 9.81 11.48 1.95
C LYS A 155 10.48 10.46 2.89
N GLY A 156 9.92 9.26 3.08
CA GLY A 156 10.58 8.16 3.79
C GLY A 156 9.75 6.88 3.79
N VAL A 157 10.36 5.78 3.35
CA VAL A 157 9.72 4.47 3.33
C VAL A 157 10.43 3.54 4.30
N SER A 158 9.73 3.18 5.39
CA SER A 158 10.26 2.37 6.48
C SER A 158 9.44 1.09 6.64
N ASN A 159 10.04 -0.07 6.33
CA ASN A 159 9.34 -1.36 6.50
C ASN A 159 10.25 -2.48 6.97
N SER A 160 9.71 -3.56 7.55
CA SER A 160 10.54 -4.76 7.75
C SER A 160 10.86 -5.42 6.40
N VAL A 161 9.87 -5.51 5.51
CA VAL A 161 10.01 -6.13 4.19
C VAL A 161 9.41 -5.26 3.10
N LEU A 162 10.23 -4.89 2.12
CA LEU A 162 9.82 -4.19 0.90
C LEU A 162 10.03 -5.08 -0.34
N ARG A 163 8.96 -5.28 -1.11
CA ARG A 163 8.98 -6.02 -2.39
C ARG A 163 8.43 -5.16 -3.52
N MET A 164 9.22 -4.98 -4.57
CA MET A 164 8.87 -4.18 -5.73
C MET A 164 8.98 -4.96 -7.04
N ARG A 165 8.00 -4.75 -7.93
CA ARG A 165 7.99 -5.25 -9.30
C ARG A 165 7.47 -4.18 -10.25
N GLN A 166 8.25 -3.74 -11.24
CA GLN A 166 7.79 -2.71 -12.19
C GLN A 166 7.31 -1.46 -11.45
N SER A 167 8.06 -1.06 -10.43
CA SER A 167 7.63 -0.06 -9.44
C SER A 167 8.73 0.93 -9.14
N THR A 168 8.33 2.12 -8.72
CA THR A 168 9.23 3.25 -8.46
C THR A 168 8.95 3.87 -7.10
N ILE A 169 10.00 4.22 -6.36
CA ILE A 169 9.93 5.06 -5.14
C ILE A 169 10.86 6.26 -5.37
N PRO A 170 10.36 7.41 -5.86
CA PRO A 170 11.20 8.52 -6.25
C PRO A 170 11.83 9.35 -5.12
N ASP A 171 11.46 9.14 -3.86
CA ASP A 171 11.82 10.05 -2.77
C ASP A 171 12.87 9.49 -1.79
N LYS A 172 13.33 10.38 -0.90
CA LYS A 172 14.43 10.22 0.06
C LYS A 172 14.22 9.09 1.06
N GLY A 173 15.24 8.25 1.26
CA GLY A 173 15.34 7.37 2.42
C GLY A 173 14.46 6.12 2.35
N VAL A 174 15.08 5.00 2.01
CA VAL A 174 14.45 3.67 2.06
C VAL A 174 15.17 2.81 3.08
N SER A 175 14.49 2.53 4.19
CA SER A 175 15.04 1.79 5.33
C SER A 175 14.23 0.51 5.56
N ASN A 176 14.82 -0.66 5.31
CA ASN A 176 14.13 -1.93 5.57
C ASN A 176 15.05 -3.05 6.05
N SER A 177 14.53 -4.07 6.73
CA SER A 177 15.34 -5.27 6.98
C SER A 177 15.62 -6.03 5.68
N VAL A 178 14.62 -6.13 4.80
CA VAL A 178 14.74 -6.83 3.51
C VAL A 178 14.14 -6.00 2.38
N LEU A 179 14.96 -5.68 1.38
CA LEU A 179 14.54 -5.05 0.12
C LEU A 179 14.71 -6.03 -1.06
N ARG A 180 13.62 -6.26 -1.79
CA ARG A 180 13.61 -7.05 -3.04
C ARG A 180 13.06 -6.24 -4.20
N MET A 181 13.84 -6.08 -5.27
CA MET A 181 13.46 -5.32 -6.46
C MET A 181 13.56 -6.16 -7.73
N ARG A 182 12.60 -5.95 -8.63
CA ARG A 182 12.57 -6.52 -9.98
C ARG A 182 12.03 -5.50 -10.97
N GLN A 183 12.79 -5.12 -12.00
CA GLN A 183 12.32 -4.13 -12.99
C GLN A 183 11.88 -2.83 -12.32
N SER A 184 12.65 -2.38 -11.33
CA SER A 184 12.25 -1.34 -10.39
C SER A 184 13.37 -0.34 -10.15
N THR A 185 13.01 0.89 -9.81
CA THR A 185 13.93 2.00 -9.64
C THR A 185 13.69 2.73 -8.32
N ILE A 186 14.77 3.07 -7.62
CA ILE A 186 14.77 4.01 -6.48
C ILE A 186 15.78 5.11 -6.82
N PRO A 187 15.35 6.27 -7.37
CA PRO A 187 16.25 7.28 -7.88
C PRO A 187 17.00 8.13 -6.83
N ASP A 188 16.56 8.21 -5.58
CA ASP A 188 17.07 9.18 -4.59
C ASP A 188 17.95 8.54 -3.49
N LYS A 189 18.52 9.40 -2.63
CA LYS A 189 19.57 9.13 -1.64
C LYS A 189 19.12 8.23 -0.48
N GLY A 190 20.03 7.36 -0.06
CA GLY A 190 19.95 6.65 1.22
C GLY A 190 19.09 5.39 1.18
N VAL A 191 19.70 4.26 0.84
CA VAL A 191 19.07 2.94 0.91
C VAL A 191 19.79 2.10 1.97
N SER A 192 19.14 1.89 3.10
CA SER A 192 19.71 1.17 4.24
C SER A 192 18.93 -0.12 4.47
N ASN A 193 19.53 -1.28 4.20
CA ASN A 193 18.86 -2.55 4.46
C ASN A 193 19.79 -3.68 4.89
N SER A 194 19.35 -4.58 5.77
CA SER A 194 20.15 -5.77 6.10
C SER A 194 20.37 -6.67 4.87
N VAL A 195 19.32 -6.88 4.06
CA VAL A 195 19.37 -7.70 2.84
C VAL A 195 18.82 -6.94 1.64
N LEU A 196 19.63 -6.78 0.60
CA LEU A 196 19.25 -6.19 -0.69
C LEU A 196 19.34 -7.24 -1.81
N ARG A 197 18.21 -7.47 -2.50
CA ARG A 197 18.14 -8.31 -3.70
C ARG A 197 17.58 -7.54 -4.88
N MET A 198 18.29 -7.51 -6.01
CA MET A 198 17.89 -6.78 -7.19
C MET A 198 18.00 -7.62 -8.47
N ARG A 199 17.08 -7.39 -9.41
CA ARG A 199 17.15 -7.95 -10.76
C ARG A 199 16.57 -6.97 -11.78
N GLN A 200 17.32 -6.58 -12.80
CA GLN A 200 16.86 -5.60 -13.80
C GLN A 200 16.40 -4.30 -13.13
N SER A 201 17.18 -3.81 -12.17
CA SER A 201 16.79 -2.73 -11.25
C SER A 201 17.92 -1.75 -11.04
N THR A 202 17.57 -0.50 -10.74
CA THR A 202 18.52 0.61 -10.67
C THR A 202 18.33 1.41 -9.37
N ILE A 203 19.44 1.75 -8.72
CA ILE A 203 19.55 2.76 -7.67
C ILE A 203 20.65 3.72 -8.15
N PRO A 204 20.34 4.88 -8.77
CA PRO A 204 21.31 5.74 -9.44
C PRO A 204 22.02 6.74 -8.52
N ASP A 205 21.61 6.87 -7.25
CA ASP A 205 22.15 7.87 -6.31
C ASP A 205 23.04 7.27 -5.22
N LYS A 206 23.71 8.16 -4.46
CA LYS A 206 24.71 7.82 -3.43
C LYS A 206 24.07 7.30 -2.13
N GLY A 207 24.79 6.40 -1.45
CA GLY A 207 24.49 5.97 -0.09
C GLY A 207 23.66 4.70 -0.02
N VAL A 208 24.28 3.56 -0.25
CA VAL A 208 23.67 2.23 -0.06
C VAL A 208 24.43 1.49 1.03
N SER A 209 23.73 1.19 2.13
CA SER A 209 24.29 0.45 3.26
C SER A 209 23.56 -0.88 3.38
N ASN A 210 24.28 -1.99 3.29
CA ASN A 210 23.69 -3.31 3.47
C ASN A 210 24.64 -4.36 4.03
N SER A 211 24.09 -5.42 4.61
CA SER A 211 24.89 -6.57 5.04
C SER A 211 25.03 -7.58 3.89
N VAL A 212 23.92 -7.92 3.25
CA VAL A 212 23.88 -8.89 2.16
C VAL A 212 23.38 -8.23 0.87
N LEU A 213 24.16 -8.32 -0.20
CA LEU A 213 23.82 -7.82 -1.53
C LEU A 213 23.78 -8.95 -2.57
N ARG A 214 22.67 -9.05 -3.32
CA ARG A 214 22.55 -9.92 -4.51
C ARG A 214 21.97 -9.13 -5.68
N MET A 215 22.66 -9.12 -6.82
CA MET A 215 22.28 -8.36 -8.01
C MET A 215 22.33 -9.22 -9.27
N ARG A 216 21.44 -8.94 -10.23
CA ARG A 216 21.48 -9.52 -11.58
C ARG A 216 20.98 -8.51 -12.61
N GLN A 217 21.83 -8.07 -13.54
CA GLN A 217 21.50 -7.03 -14.52
C GLN A 217 20.99 -5.76 -13.80
N SER A 218 21.73 -5.27 -12.82
CA SER A 218 21.31 -4.18 -11.94
C SER A 218 22.45 -3.21 -11.68
N THR A 219 22.13 -1.96 -11.39
CA THR A 219 23.12 -0.88 -11.26
C THR A 219 22.98 -0.16 -9.93
N ILE A 220 24.11 0.02 -9.23
CA ILE A 220 24.31 0.94 -8.09
C ILE A 220 25.65 1.65 -8.35
N PRO A 221 25.72 3.00 -8.34
CA PRO A 221 26.99 3.71 -8.37
C PRO A 221 27.82 3.46 -7.11
N ASP A 222 29.13 3.40 -7.28
CA ASP A 222 30.09 3.03 -6.22
C ASP A 222 30.23 4.08 -5.11
N LYS A 223 29.84 5.33 -5.39
CA LYS A 223 29.96 6.45 -4.45
C LYS A 223 29.03 6.26 -3.24
N GLY A 224 29.59 5.74 -2.14
CA GLY A 224 28.89 5.60 -0.85
C GLY A 224 28.24 4.24 -0.63
N MET A 225 28.73 3.17 -1.27
CA MET A 225 28.34 1.80 -0.93
C MET A 225 29.10 1.31 0.31
N ARG A 226 28.41 0.74 1.30
CA ARG A 226 29.01 0.04 2.45
C ARG A 226 28.40 -1.35 2.57
N GLN A 227 29.22 -2.40 2.45
CA GLN A 227 28.81 -3.80 2.57
C GLN A 227 29.64 -4.57 3.60
N SER A 228 29.00 -5.43 4.41
CA SER A 228 29.67 -6.42 5.27
C SER A 228 29.49 -7.84 4.70
N THR A 229 30.38 -8.29 3.78
CA THR A 229 30.71 -9.68 3.30
C THR A 229 29.53 -10.68 3.13
N ILE A 230 29.23 -11.39 2.02
CA ILE A 230 29.98 -12.27 1.10
C ILE A 230 29.33 -12.17 -0.31
N PRO A 231 30.09 -12.03 -1.41
CA PRO A 231 29.54 -12.11 -2.76
C PRO A 231 29.26 -13.57 -3.14
N ASP A 232 27.99 -13.90 -3.35
CA ASP A 232 27.61 -15.20 -3.90
C ASP A 232 27.88 -15.23 -5.41
N LYS A 233 28.61 -16.25 -5.86
CA LYS A 233 29.21 -16.37 -7.19
C LYS A 233 28.13 -16.33 -8.28
N GLY A 234 28.03 -15.21 -8.99
CA GLY A 234 27.11 -15.03 -10.11
C GLY A 234 27.07 -13.61 -10.68
N VAL A 235 28.15 -12.84 -10.51
CA VAL A 235 28.28 -11.48 -11.02
C VAL A 235 28.64 -11.55 -12.51
N SER A 236 27.63 -11.49 -13.37
CA SER A 236 27.85 -10.97 -14.72
C SER A 236 28.06 -9.46 -14.58
N ASN A 237 29.32 -9.07 -14.72
CA ASN A 237 29.83 -7.71 -14.76
C ASN A 237 29.03 -6.86 -15.75
N ASN A 238 28.60 -5.69 -15.27
CA ASN A 238 28.23 -4.46 -15.96
C ASN A 238 27.59 -3.59 -14.85
N VAL A 239 28.30 -3.09 -13.84
CA VAL A 239 29.51 -2.26 -13.87
C VAL A 239 30.28 -2.56 -12.58
N LEU A 240 31.45 -3.18 -12.69
CA LEU A 240 32.47 -3.19 -11.66
C LEU A 240 33.50 -2.18 -12.15
N CYS A 241 33.36 -0.90 -11.74
CA CYS A 241 34.43 0.08 -11.99
C CYS A 241 35.60 -0.30 -11.07
N LEU A 242 36.45 -1.18 -11.59
CA LEU A 242 37.76 -1.47 -11.05
C LEU A 242 38.61 -0.21 -11.17
N ARG A 243 38.98 0.42 -10.04
CA ARG A 243 40.32 0.96 -9.76
C ARG A 243 40.31 1.73 -8.43
N HIS A 244 40.79 1.07 -7.38
CA HIS A 244 41.76 1.67 -6.46
C HIS A 244 42.58 0.53 -5.86
N SER A 245 43.70 0.20 -6.52
CA SER A 245 44.84 -0.38 -5.83
C SER A 245 45.54 0.77 -5.13
N ILE A 246 45.33 0.92 -3.82
CA ILE A 246 46.32 1.55 -2.94
C ILE A 246 46.73 0.44 -1.99
N ILE A 247 47.75 -0.31 -2.38
CA ILE A 247 48.54 -1.12 -1.44
C ILE A 247 49.50 -0.12 -0.76
N PRO A 248 49.55 -0.03 0.58
CA PRO A 248 50.54 0.81 1.25
C PRO A 248 51.92 0.21 1.02
N ASP A 249 52.82 0.99 0.43
CA ASP A 249 54.21 0.62 0.27
C ASP A 249 54.86 0.54 1.66
N LYS A 250 55.14 -0.69 2.11
CA LYS A 250 56.08 -0.94 3.21
C LYS A 250 57.42 -1.29 2.58
N GLY A 251 58.17 -0.27 2.17
CA GLY A 251 59.59 -0.39 1.92
C GLY A 251 60.36 -0.36 3.23
N VAL A 252 60.78 -1.54 3.70
CA VAL A 252 61.89 -1.70 4.64
C VAL A 252 63.02 -2.41 3.89
N LYS A 253 64.01 -1.64 3.46
CA LYS A 253 65.45 -1.83 3.69
C LYS A 253 66.21 -0.67 3.07
#